data_AF-R9J8L2-F1
#
_entry.id   AF-R9J8L2-F1
#
_cell.length_a   1.000
_cell.length_b   1.000
_cell.length_c   1.000
_cell.angle_alpha   90.00
_cell.angle_beta   90.00
_cell.angle_gamma   90.00
#
_symmetry.space_group_name_H-M   'P 1'
#
loop_
_entity.id
_entity.type
_entity.pdbx_description
1 polymer ?
#
loop_
_entity_poly.entity_id
_entity_poly.type
_entity_poly.pdbx_seq_one_letter_code
_entity_poly.pdbx_strand_id
1 'polypeptide(L)'
;MDLNKKELKKIMHNFNSISSRIMRVNYDEYNIVLKKFIAYIENNLIILDYINQGSGNTYDAASDWDLVVHEEGYMFDFGPSAEEESYQIYSILKHIEGNIKEPVYAFHSIYGERKWQDNVKQFNDRVLLVLINNINDYLTGVGIDMGLDENVVWNVSGGQVNYARDNAMITAEQNNGVSTNELEKIINSIKSSLSEIGEDDAETIEDSMEMIKEEIMKPEPKGKIISNGIKLLAPMITIANGIPTLAVNIQKFIDFVTPYIH
;
A
#
# COMPACT_ATOMS: atom_id res chain seq x y z
N MET A 1 -1.41 13.10 18.08
CA MET A 1 -2.00 12.79 16.76
C MET A 1 -1.64 11.34 16.49
N ASP A 2 -2.63 10.47 16.25
CA ASP A 2 -2.36 9.04 16.02
C ASP A 2 -1.88 8.85 14.57
N LEU A 3 -0.59 9.06 14.37
CA LEU A 3 0.06 8.94 13.06
C LEU A 3 -0.14 7.54 12.49
N ASN A 4 -0.83 7.42 11.36
CA ASN A 4 -0.99 6.16 10.63
C ASN A 4 -0.17 6.14 9.33
N LYS A 5 0.01 4.94 8.74
CA LYS A 5 0.77 4.72 7.49
C LYS A 5 0.35 5.67 6.36
N LYS A 6 -0.95 5.96 6.23
CA LYS A 6 -1.49 6.84 5.18
C LYS A 6 -1.14 8.31 5.43
N GLU A 7 -1.19 8.75 6.68
CA GLU A 7 -0.79 10.10 7.07
C GLU A 7 0.70 10.31 6.88
N LEU A 8 1.55 9.35 7.27
CA LEU A 8 2.98 9.43 7.05
C LEU A 8 3.32 9.54 5.55
N LYS A 9 2.70 8.72 4.69
CA LYS A 9 2.88 8.84 3.22
C LYS A 9 2.52 10.23 2.69
N LYS A 10 1.45 10.84 3.21
CA LYS A 10 1.07 12.22 2.84
C LYS A 10 2.10 13.24 3.33
N ILE A 11 2.62 13.08 4.55
CA ILE A 11 3.67 13.94 5.10
C ILE A 11 4.94 13.85 4.26
N MET A 12 5.42 12.65 3.93
CA MET A 12 6.59 12.43 3.08
C MET A 12 6.39 13.06 1.69
N HIS A 13 5.22 12.85 1.07
CA HIS A 13 4.92 13.43 -0.24
C HIS A 13 4.89 14.97 -0.20
N ASN A 14 4.17 15.55 0.76
CA ASN A 14 4.04 17.00 0.90
C ASN A 14 5.37 17.66 1.26
N PHE A 15 6.17 17.01 2.11
CA PHE A 15 7.53 17.45 2.44
C PHE A 15 8.41 17.47 1.19
N ASN A 16 8.45 16.38 0.41
CA ASN A 16 9.19 16.35 -0.86
C ASN A 16 8.72 17.41 -1.84
N SER A 17 7.41 17.71 -1.88
CA SER A 17 6.85 18.76 -2.73
C SER A 17 7.35 20.16 -2.33
N ILE A 18 7.29 20.50 -1.04
CA ILE A 18 7.75 21.82 -0.56
C ILE A 18 9.27 21.96 -0.61
N SER A 19 10.01 20.88 -0.32
CA SER A 19 11.47 20.79 -0.46
C SER A 19 11.90 21.02 -1.91
N SER A 20 11.25 20.35 -2.87
CA SER A 20 11.52 20.55 -4.30
C SER A 20 11.19 21.97 -4.78
N ARG A 21 10.27 22.66 -4.11
CA ARG A 21 9.92 24.05 -4.41
C ARG A 21 10.98 25.03 -3.92
N ILE A 22 11.46 24.90 -2.68
CA ILE A 22 12.51 25.79 -2.15
C ILE A 22 13.84 25.57 -2.85
N MET A 23 14.20 24.32 -3.18
CA MET A 23 15.46 24.01 -3.89
C MET A 23 15.55 24.65 -5.28
N ARG A 24 14.42 24.83 -5.97
CA ARG A 24 14.35 25.36 -7.35
C ARG A 24 13.83 26.80 -7.43
N VAL A 25 13.74 27.49 -6.30
CA VAL A 25 13.17 28.83 -6.25
C VAL A 25 14.04 29.83 -7.02
N ASN A 26 13.39 30.79 -7.68
CA ASN A 26 14.09 31.94 -8.23
C ASN A 26 14.49 32.90 -7.10
N TYR A 27 15.62 33.59 -7.27
CA TYR A 27 16.16 34.47 -6.20
C TYR A 27 15.18 35.56 -5.73
N ASP A 28 14.32 36.07 -6.61
CA ASP A 28 13.32 37.10 -6.34
C ASP A 28 12.13 36.59 -5.50
N GLU A 29 11.84 35.29 -5.57
CA GLU A 29 10.76 34.64 -4.81
C GLU A 29 11.24 33.95 -3.53
N TYR A 30 12.55 33.96 -3.26
CA TYR A 30 13.19 33.17 -2.20
C TYR A 30 12.49 33.34 -0.84
N ASN A 31 12.29 34.59 -0.41
CA ASN A 31 11.66 34.91 0.88
C ASN A 31 10.26 34.31 1.04
N ILE A 32 9.43 34.42 0.00
CA ILE A 32 8.04 33.93 0.05
C ILE A 32 8.02 32.41 0.10
N VAL A 33 8.94 31.74 -0.61
CA VAL A 33 9.02 30.28 -0.62
C VAL A 33 9.66 29.75 0.66
N LEU A 34 10.68 30.42 1.20
CA LEU A 34 11.28 30.08 2.49
C LEU A 34 10.25 30.13 3.61
N LYS A 35 9.43 31.19 3.65
CA LYS A 35 8.33 31.31 4.61
C LYS A 35 7.35 30.15 4.52
N LYS A 36 7.01 29.69 3.31
CA LYS A 36 6.13 28.52 3.11
C LYS A 36 6.80 27.22 3.56
N PHE A 37 8.09 27.08 3.33
CA PHE A 37 8.87 25.91 3.76
C PHE A 37 8.93 25.82 5.29
N ILE A 38 9.29 26.93 5.97
CA ILE A 38 9.31 27.00 7.43
C ILE A 38 7.92 26.77 8.02
N ALA A 39 6.89 27.41 7.47
CA ALA A 39 5.52 27.19 7.93
C ALA A 39 5.10 25.72 7.78
N TYR A 40 5.54 25.00 6.75
CA TYR A 40 5.26 23.58 6.62
C TYR A 40 5.91 22.77 7.74
N ILE A 41 7.18 23.04 8.05
CA ILE A 41 7.92 22.41 9.16
C ILE A 41 7.19 22.65 10.49
N GLU A 42 6.87 23.91 10.80
CA GLU A 42 6.26 24.31 12.08
C GLU A 42 4.85 23.72 12.30
N ASN A 43 4.09 23.50 11.21
CA ASN A 43 2.77 22.89 11.28
C ASN A 43 2.80 21.35 11.23
N ASN A 44 3.98 20.74 11.13
CA ASN A 44 4.15 19.30 11.06
C ASN A 44 4.89 18.78 12.30
N LEU A 45 4.11 18.36 13.31
CA LEU A 45 4.64 17.98 14.62
C LEU A 45 5.74 16.92 14.56
N ILE A 46 5.61 15.88 13.73
CA ILE A 46 6.65 14.83 13.63
C ILE A 46 7.99 15.37 13.10
N ILE A 47 7.95 16.31 12.14
CA ILE A 47 9.17 16.94 11.61
C ILE A 47 9.75 17.90 12.64
N LEU A 48 8.90 18.73 13.26
CA LEU A 48 9.35 19.71 14.25
C LEU A 48 9.93 19.02 15.50
N ASP A 49 9.31 17.96 15.97
CA ASP A 49 9.77 17.16 17.11
C ASP A 49 11.14 16.52 16.81
N TYR A 50 11.35 16.03 15.58
CA TYR A 50 12.66 15.55 15.13
C TYR A 50 13.73 16.65 15.18
N ILE A 51 13.45 17.80 14.58
CA ILE A 51 14.40 18.93 14.58
C ILE A 51 14.75 19.35 16.01
N ASN A 52 13.76 19.40 16.91
CA ASN A 52 13.97 19.81 18.29
C ASN A 52 14.79 18.81 19.13
N GLN A 53 15.00 17.57 18.68
CA GLN A 53 15.90 16.63 19.35
C GLN A 53 17.35 17.12 19.37
N GLY A 54 17.75 17.94 18.39
CA GLY A 54 19.08 18.55 18.32
C GLY A 54 19.27 19.82 19.16
N SER A 55 18.26 20.26 19.92
CA SER A 55 18.27 21.53 20.66
C SER A 55 19.23 21.60 21.86
N GLY A 56 20.09 20.59 22.06
CA GLY A 56 20.87 20.37 23.28
C GLY A 56 21.79 21.52 23.68
N ASN A 57 22.51 22.12 22.73
CA ASN A 57 23.37 23.28 22.98
C ASN A 57 22.66 24.55 22.50
N THR A 58 22.80 25.65 23.25
CA THR A 58 22.30 26.98 22.87
C THR A 58 23.05 27.46 21.62
N TYR A 59 22.57 27.05 20.45
CA TYR A 59 23.07 27.52 19.16
C TYR A 59 22.57 28.94 18.89
N ASP A 60 23.51 29.86 18.65
CA ASP A 60 23.21 31.24 18.30
C ASP A 60 23.26 31.42 16.79
N ALA A 61 22.12 31.22 16.14
CA ALA A 61 21.96 31.39 14.71
C ALA A 61 22.26 32.82 14.23
N ALA A 62 22.05 33.84 15.06
CA ALA A 62 22.30 35.22 14.66
C ALA A 62 23.81 35.50 14.62
N SER A 63 24.54 35.04 15.64
CA SER A 63 25.99 35.17 15.68
C SER A 63 26.67 34.38 14.56
N ASP A 64 26.25 33.13 14.33
CA ASP A 64 26.85 32.29 13.28
C ASP A 64 26.54 32.80 11.87
N TRP A 65 25.31 33.31 11.64
CA TRP A 65 24.96 34.01 10.41
C TRP A 65 25.82 35.26 10.17
N ASP A 66 26.06 36.06 11.21
CA ASP A 66 26.88 37.27 11.10
C ASP A 66 28.33 36.96 10.72
N LEU A 67 28.91 35.92 11.33
CA LEU A 67 30.26 35.43 11.00
C LEU A 67 30.33 34.97 9.54
N VAL A 68 29.41 34.12 9.09
CA VAL A 68 29.41 33.61 7.70
C VAL A 68 29.21 34.73 6.67
N VAL A 69 28.45 35.77 6.99
CA VAL A 69 28.18 36.87 6.04
C VAL A 69 29.32 37.89 5.98
N HIS A 70 30.03 38.14 7.09
CA HIS A 70 30.99 39.24 7.20
C HIS A 70 32.46 38.82 7.35
N GLU A 71 32.75 37.58 7.78
CA GLU A 71 34.11 37.08 7.95
C GLU A 71 34.56 36.24 6.75
N GLU A 72 35.55 36.74 6.01
CA GLU A 72 36.05 36.09 4.80
C GLU A 72 36.63 34.70 5.13
N GLY A 73 36.06 33.66 4.53
CA GLY A 73 36.50 32.27 4.70
C GLY A 73 35.84 31.51 5.85
N TYR A 74 34.97 32.15 6.62
CA TYR A 74 34.13 31.47 7.61
C TYR A 74 32.99 30.72 6.90
N MET A 75 32.74 29.47 7.28
CA MET A 75 31.68 28.62 6.74
C MET A 75 30.85 28.08 7.90
N PHE A 76 29.57 27.79 7.63
CA PHE A 76 28.74 27.06 8.58
C PHE A 76 29.43 25.74 8.97
N ASP A 77 29.63 25.55 10.27
CA ASP A 77 30.12 24.31 10.86
C ASP A 77 29.01 23.75 11.73
N PHE A 78 28.21 22.87 11.13
CA PHE A 78 27.07 22.29 11.83
C PHE A 78 27.49 21.10 12.69
N GLY A 79 26.72 20.85 13.76
CA GLY A 79 27.01 19.84 14.77
C GLY A 79 27.18 18.42 14.19
N PRO A 80 27.93 17.53 14.89
CA PRO A 80 28.35 16.22 14.36
C PRO A 80 27.22 15.21 14.16
N SER A 81 26.02 15.46 14.70
CA SER A 81 24.85 14.58 14.54
C SER A 81 23.83 15.18 13.58
N ALA A 82 23.07 14.32 12.89
CA ALA A 82 22.01 14.76 11.98
C ALA A 82 20.92 15.58 12.71
N GLU A 83 20.64 15.27 13.98
CA GLU A 83 19.70 16.01 14.82
C GLU A 83 20.23 17.41 15.15
N GLU A 84 21.47 17.52 15.63
CA GLU A 84 22.12 18.80 15.94
C GLU A 84 22.23 19.68 14.69
N GLU A 85 22.72 19.11 13.59
CA GLU A 85 22.81 19.78 12.29
C GLU A 85 21.44 20.26 11.80
N SER A 86 20.40 19.42 11.89
CA SER A 86 19.04 19.81 11.50
C SER A 86 18.50 20.97 12.33
N TYR A 87 18.74 20.96 13.65
CA TYR A 87 18.35 22.04 14.55
C TYR A 87 19.04 23.37 14.21
N GLN A 88 20.34 23.33 13.97
CA GLN A 88 21.14 24.52 13.68
C GLN A 88 20.77 25.11 12.31
N ILE A 89 20.64 24.28 11.27
CA ILE A 89 20.18 24.73 9.96
C ILE A 89 18.79 25.35 10.06
N TYR A 90 17.84 24.68 10.74
CA TYR A 90 16.49 25.24 10.95
C TYR A 90 16.55 26.59 11.66
N SER A 91 17.40 26.75 12.67
CA SER A 91 17.59 28.01 13.40
C SER A 91 18.13 29.12 12.51
N ILE A 92 19.07 28.82 11.61
CA ILE A 92 19.55 29.76 10.57
C ILE A 92 18.41 30.16 9.63
N LEU A 93 17.63 29.19 9.12
CA LEU A 93 16.50 29.49 8.24
C LEU A 93 15.45 30.38 8.92
N LYS A 94 15.19 30.16 10.22
CA LYS A 94 14.33 31.03 11.04
C LYS A 94 14.92 32.43 11.19
N HIS A 95 16.22 32.54 11.42
CA HIS A 95 16.90 33.84 11.47
C HIS A 95 16.75 34.60 10.14
N ILE A 96 16.94 33.93 9.01
CA ILE A 96 16.77 34.51 7.66
C ILE A 96 15.31 34.94 7.45
N GLU A 97 14.34 34.11 7.82
CA GLU A 97 12.91 34.43 7.68
C GLU A 97 12.47 35.61 8.55
N GLY A 98 13.10 35.81 9.71
CA GLY A 98 12.90 37.00 10.55
C GLY A 98 13.56 38.27 9.98
N ASN A 99 14.59 38.12 9.15
CA ASN A 99 15.42 39.22 8.62
C ASN A 99 15.31 39.34 7.09
N ILE A 100 14.07 39.44 6.61
CA ILE A 100 13.63 39.32 5.20
C ILE A 100 14.35 40.25 4.20
N LYS A 101 14.99 41.34 4.63
CA LYS A 101 15.43 42.39 3.70
C LYS A 101 16.52 41.94 2.73
N GLU A 102 17.39 40.96 3.05
CA GLU A 102 18.64 40.79 2.29
C GLU A 102 19.21 39.36 2.13
N PRO A 103 18.45 38.24 2.18
CA PRO A 103 19.08 36.92 2.02
C PRO A 103 19.89 36.77 0.73
N VAL A 104 19.42 37.35 -0.37
CA VAL A 104 20.12 37.29 -1.67
C VAL A 104 21.44 38.07 -1.64
N TYR A 105 21.49 39.21 -0.94
CA TYR A 105 22.74 39.97 -0.76
C TYR A 105 23.72 39.24 0.15
N ALA A 106 23.22 38.68 1.26
CA ALA A 106 24.02 37.87 2.16
C ALA A 106 24.59 36.64 1.44
N PHE A 107 23.81 35.92 0.63
CA PHE A 107 24.32 34.78 -0.14
C PHE A 107 25.43 35.18 -1.11
N HIS A 108 25.37 36.37 -1.69
CA HIS A 108 26.48 36.88 -2.50
C HIS A 108 27.73 37.17 -1.68
N SER A 109 27.61 37.73 -0.47
CA SER A 109 28.76 37.89 0.43
C SER A 109 29.40 36.54 0.77
N ILE A 110 28.58 35.50 0.95
CA ILE A 110 29.05 34.16 1.33
C ILE A 110 29.74 33.43 0.15
N TYR A 111 29.13 33.45 -1.04
CA TYR A 111 29.56 32.62 -2.16
C TYR A 111 30.25 33.37 -3.31
N GLY A 112 30.08 34.68 -3.40
CA GLY A 112 30.74 35.54 -4.39
C GLY A 112 30.32 35.29 -5.84
N GLU A 113 29.23 34.58 -6.11
CA GLU A 113 28.82 34.27 -7.48
C GLU A 113 28.29 35.51 -8.21
N ARG A 114 28.59 35.60 -9.50
CA ARG A 114 28.18 36.74 -10.33
C ARG A 114 26.67 36.85 -10.51
N LYS A 115 25.96 35.72 -10.52
CA LYS A 115 24.50 35.71 -10.64
C LYS A 115 23.88 35.46 -9.28
N TRP A 116 22.92 36.29 -8.89
CA TRP A 116 22.12 36.11 -7.68
C TRP A 116 21.52 34.71 -7.56
N GLN A 117 21.06 34.15 -8.69
CA GLN A 117 20.52 32.80 -8.74
C GLN A 117 21.54 31.72 -8.35
N ASP A 118 22.82 31.89 -8.72
CA ASP A 118 23.86 30.92 -8.43
C ASP A 118 24.23 30.95 -6.94
N ASN A 119 24.20 32.13 -6.30
CA ASN A 119 24.38 32.27 -4.85
C ASN A 119 23.25 31.57 -4.07
N VAL A 120 22.00 31.78 -4.47
CA VAL A 120 20.83 31.08 -3.89
C VAL A 120 20.97 29.57 -4.05
N LYS A 121 21.40 29.10 -5.22
CA LYS A 121 21.61 27.68 -5.47
C LYS A 121 22.70 27.10 -4.56
N GLN A 122 23.82 27.80 -4.38
CA GLN A 122 24.89 27.34 -3.49
C GLN A 122 24.43 27.24 -2.03
N PHE A 123 23.68 28.23 -1.54
CA PHE A 123 23.08 28.13 -0.21
C PHE A 123 22.16 26.92 -0.12
N ASN A 124 21.27 26.74 -1.08
CA ASN A 124 20.33 25.63 -1.10
C ASN A 124 21.03 24.27 -1.10
N ASP A 125 22.03 24.09 -1.97
CA ASP A 125 22.73 22.82 -2.14
C ASP A 125 23.61 22.47 -0.93
N ARG A 126 24.19 23.46 -0.24
CA ARG A 126 25.09 23.23 0.91
C ARG A 126 24.39 23.21 2.27
N VAL A 127 23.28 23.93 2.40
CA VAL A 127 22.60 24.14 3.70
C VAL A 127 21.21 23.47 3.69
N LEU A 128 20.32 23.86 2.78
CA LEU A 128 18.94 23.34 2.78
C LEU A 128 18.87 21.85 2.43
N LEU A 129 19.69 21.39 1.49
CA LEU A 129 19.69 19.99 1.06
C LEU A 129 20.02 19.05 2.21
N VAL A 130 20.92 19.47 3.10
CA VAL A 130 21.31 18.72 4.30
C VAL A 130 20.12 18.53 5.23
N LEU A 131 19.42 19.61 5.61
CA LEU A 131 18.20 19.53 6.40
C LEU A 131 17.12 18.67 5.72
N ILE A 132 16.94 18.82 4.40
CA ILE A 132 15.96 18.05 3.63
C ILE A 132 16.25 16.55 3.69
N ASN A 133 17.52 16.16 3.52
CA ASN A 133 17.94 14.76 3.57
C ASN A 133 17.78 14.20 4.98
N ASN A 134 18.23 14.92 6.01
CA ASN A 134 18.11 14.48 7.40
C ASN A 134 16.63 14.24 7.80
N ILE A 135 15.72 15.15 7.43
CA ILE A 135 14.28 14.95 7.64
C ILE A 135 13.74 13.77 6.83
N ASN A 136 14.15 13.62 5.56
CA ASN A 136 13.72 12.50 4.72
C ASN A 136 14.17 11.15 5.27
N ASP A 137 15.41 11.05 5.75
CA ASP A 137 15.97 9.85 6.34
C ASP A 137 15.23 9.50 7.63
N TYR A 138 14.95 10.50 8.48
CA TYR A 138 14.13 10.32 9.67
C TYR A 138 12.71 9.82 9.32
N LEU A 139 12.00 10.49 8.41
CA LEU A 139 10.65 10.07 7.98
C LEU A 139 10.64 8.68 7.34
N THR A 140 11.72 8.31 6.64
CA THR A 140 11.91 6.98 6.07
C THR A 140 12.11 5.95 7.17
N GLY A 141 12.92 6.24 8.19
CA GLY A 141 13.09 5.40 9.38
C GLY A 141 11.76 5.14 10.10
N VAL A 142 10.99 6.20 10.36
CA VAL A 142 9.62 6.07 10.92
C VAL A 142 8.73 5.22 10.00
N GLY A 143 8.88 5.38 8.68
CA GLY A 143 8.17 4.58 7.69
C GLY A 143 8.47 3.10 7.81
N ILE A 144 9.74 2.73 7.95
CA ILE A 144 10.20 1.36 8.15
C ILE A 144 9.65 0.80 9.47
N ASP A 145 9.77 1.55 10.57
CA ASP A 145 9.25 1.14 11.88
C ASP A 145 7.74 0.91 11.87
N MET A 146 7.02 1.66 11.03
CA MET A 146 5.59 1.48 10.82
C MET A 146 5.27 0.31 9.86
N GLY A 147 6.21 -0.18 9.06
CA GLY A 147 6.03 -1.21 8.02
C GLY A 147 5.52 -0.65 6.68
N LEU A 148 5.98 0.52 6.25
CA LEU A 148 5.67 1.10 4.93
C LEU A 148 6.32 0.34 3.77
N ASP A 149 7.41 -0.35 4.04
CA ASP A 149 8.19 -1.22 3.16
C ASP A 149 7.62 -2.65 3.05
N GLU A 150 6.76 -3.07 3.99
CA GLU A 150 6.05 -4.34 3.93
C GLU A 150 5.10 -4.37 2.70
N ASN A 151 5.39 -5.25 1.73
CA ASN A 151 4.45 -5.56 0.65
C ASN A 151 3.35 -6.47 1.20
N VAL A 152 2.12 -5.95 1.33
CA VAL A 152 0.96 -6.75 1.76
C VAL A 152 0.07 -7.01 0.56
N VAL A 153 0.07 -8.27 0.09
CA VAL A 153 -0.83 -8.73 -0.96
C VAL A 153 -2.05 -9.36 -0.31
N TRP A 154 -3.22 -8.78 -0.56
CA TRP A 154 -4.51 -9.36 -0.21
C TRP A 154 -5.05 -10.07 -1.44
N ASN A 155 -5.05 -11.40 -1.43
CA ASN A 155 -5.71 -12.19 -2.47
C ASN A 155 -6.89 -12.93 -1.85
N VAL A 156 -8.07 -12.74 -2.44
CA VAL A 156 -9.30 -13.43 -2.06
C VAL A 156 -9.65 -14.40 -3.18
N SER A 157 -9.57 -15.70 -2.87
CA SER A 157 -9.85 -16.77 -3.83
C SER A 157 -10.70 -17.83 -3.13
N GLY A 158 -11.88 -18.14 -3.69
CA GLY A 158 -12.74 -19.22 -3.20
C GLY A 158 -13.32 -19.04 -1.78
N GLY A 159 -13.40 -17.83 -1.25
CA GLY A 159 -13.95 -17.57 0.10
C GLY A 159 -12.93 -17.62 1.25
N GLN A 160 -11.64 -17.78 0.96
CA GLN A 160 -10.56 -17.64 1.93
C GLN A 160 -9.78 -16.33 1.70
N VAL A 161 -9.26 -15.75 2.80
CA VAL A 161 -8.43 -14.55 2.78
C VAL A 161 -6.99 -14.97 3.07
N ASN A 162 -6.11 -14.85 2.08
CA ASN A 162 -4.68 -15.10 2.26
C ASN A 162 -3.98 -13.80 2.65
N TYR A 163 -3.26 -13.82 3.78
CA TYR A 163 -2.47 -12.70 4.28
C TYR A 163 -0.98 -13.04 4.21
N ALA A 164 -0.28 -12.48 3.21
CA ALA A 164 1.16 -12.62 3.03
C ALA A 164 1.87 -11.29 3.31
N ARG A 165 3.03 -11.36 3.97
CA ARG A 165 3.99 -10.25 4.08
C ARG A 165 5.24 -10.57 3.25
N ASP A 166 5.75 -9.58 2.53
CA ASP A 166 6.98 -9.65 1.73
C ASP A 166 6.96 -10.71 0.61
N ASN A 167 8.05 -11.46 0.41
CA ASN A 167 8.18 -12.53 -0.57
C ASN A 167 7.57 -13.86 -0.10
N ALA A 168 6.66 -13.85 0.88
CA ALA A 168 6.03 -15.07 1.37
C ALA A 168 5.15 -15.70 0.28
N MET A 169 5.52 -16.90 -0.17
CA MET A 169 4.69 -17.72 -1.04
C MET A 169 3.68 -18.48 -0.18
N ILE A 170 2.41 -18.05 -0.22
CA ILE A 170 1.30 -18.79 0.39
C ILE A 170 0.66 -19.68 -0.68
N THR A 171 0.91 -20.99 -0.59
CA THR A 171 0.16 -21.99 -1.34
C THR A 171 -1.06 -22.38 -0.51
N ALA A 172 -2.24 -21.87 -0.86
CA ALA A 172 -3.49 -22.29 -0.26
C ALA A 172 -4.12 -23.39 -1.13
N GLU A 173 -3.99 -24.65 -0.72
CA GLU A 173 -4.75 -25.75 -1.32
C GLU A 173 -6.15 -25.78 -0.71
N GLN A 174 -7.14 -25.24 -1.45
CA GLN A 174 -8.54 -25.48 -1.14
C GLN A 174 -8.90 -26.91 -1.54
N ASN A 175 -8.73 -27.83 -0.59
CA ASN A 175 -9.49 -29.06 -0.62
C ASN A 175 -10.93 -28.71 -0.26
N ASN A 176 -11.74 -28.34 -1.27
CA ASN A 176 -13.20 -28.47 -1.18
C ASN A 176 -13.49 -29.96 -1.02
N GLY A 177 -13.32 -30.46 0.20
CA GLY A 177 -13.74 -31.80 0.58
C GLY A 177 -15.23 -31.87 0.37
N VAL A 178 -15.63 -32.27 -0.84
CA VAL A 178 -16.95 -32.81 -1.13
C VAL A 178 -17.19 -33.82 -0.01
N SER A 179 -18.30 -33.71 0.72
CA SER A 179 -18.69 -34.75 1.66
C SER A 179 -19.01 -36.02 0.87
N THR A 180 -17.96 -36.77 0.52
CA THR A 180 -17.99 -37.93 -0.40
C THR A 180 -19.00 -38.96 0.06
N ASN A 181 -19.16 -39.11 1.38
CA ASN A 181 -20.13 -40.01 1.99
C ASN A 181 -21.61 -39.64 1.74
N GLU A 182 -21.95 -38.36 1.57
CA GLU A 182 -23.34 -37.94 1.29
C GLU A 182 -23.63 -38.04 -0.20
N LEU A 183 -22.68 -37.63 -1.04
CA LEU A 183 -22.78 -37.74 -2.49
C LEU A 183 -22.90 -39.20 -2.94
N GLU A 184 -22.07 -40.11 -2.42
CA GLU A 184 -22.12 -41.53 -2.76
C GLU A 184 -23.46 -42.16 -2.37
N LYS A 185 -24.04 -41.77 -1.22
CA LYS A 185 -25.37 -42.24 -0.81
C LYS A 185 -26.46 -41.79 -1.78
N ILE A 186 -26.42 -40.53 -2.22
CA ILE A 186 -27.38 -39.99 -3.19
C ILE A 186 -27.24 -40.73 -4.53
N ILE A 187 -26.01 -40.89 -5.04
CA ILE A 187 -25.74 -41.59 -6.30
C ILE A 187 -26.23 -43.02 -6.26
N ASN A 188 -25.88 -43.79 -5.22
CA ASN A 188 -26.29 -45.18 -5.09
C ASN A 188 -27.81 -45.32 -5.00
N SER A 189 -28.48 -44.39 -4.30
CA SER A 189 -29.94 -44.41 -4.21
C SER A 189 -30.62 -44.11 -5.55
N ILE A 190 -30.04 -43.23 -6.38
CA ILE A 190 -30.55 -42.99 -7.73
C ILE A 190 -30.36 -44.24 -8.59
N LYS A 191 -29.14 -44.80 -8.63
CA LYS A 191 -28.83 -46.02 -9.43
C LYS A 191 -29.75 -47.19 -9.09
N SER A 192 -30.11 -47.37 -7.82
CA SER A 192 -31.04 -48.43 -7.40
C SER A 192 -32.48 -48.25 -7.89
N SER A 193 -32.88 -47.03 -8.27
CA SER A 193 -34.23 -46.72 -8.75
C SER A 193 -34.32 -46.55 -10.27
N LEU A 194 -33.19 -46.62 -11.00
CA LEU A 194 -33.17 -46.50 -12.46
C LEU A 194 -33.82 -47.71 -13.17
N SER A 195 -33.92 -48.87 -12.52
CA SER A 195 -34.59 -50.05 -13.10
C SER A 195 -36.10 -49.87 -13.27
N GLU A 196 -36.68 -48.80 -12.74
CA GLU A 196 -38.12 -48.51 -12.76
C GLU A 196 -38.54 -47.55 -13.89
N ILE A 197 -37.58 -47.04 -14.70
CA ILE A 197 -37.83 -46.12 -15.82
C ILE A 197 -37.38 -46.72 -17.17
N GLY A 198 -37.66 -46.01 -18.27
CA GLY A 198 -37.22 -46.41 -19.61
C GLY A 198 -35.68 -46.42 -19.74
N GLU A 199 -35.16 -47.34 -20.55
CA GLU A 199 -33.72 -47.55 -20.75
C GLU A 199 -33.00 -46.26 -21.22
N ASP A 200 -33.59 -45.54 -22.18
CA ASP A 200 -33.05 -44.28 -22.71
C ASP A 200 -32.99 -43.17 -21.64
N ASP A 201 -34.00 -43.10 -20.77
CA ASP A 201 -34.07 -42.10 -19.69
C ASP A 201 -33.07 -42.47 -18.56
N ALA A 202 -32.92 -43.76 -18.26
CA ALA A 202 -31.96 -44.26 -17.28
C ALA A 202 -30.52 -43.96 -17.70
N GLU A 203 -30.18 -44.22 -18.97
CA GLU A 203 -28.87 -43.90 -19.54
C GLU A 203 -28.59 -42.40 -19.44
N THR A 204 -29.56 -41.56 -19.80
CA THR A 204 -29.41 -40.10 -19.72
C THR A 204 -29.15 -39.61 -18.29
N ILE A 205 -29.83 -40.19 -17.29
CA ILE A 205 -29.61 -39.84 -15.88
C ILE A 205 -28.22 -40.29 -15.43
N GLU A 206 -27.81 -41.52 -15.78
CA GLU A 206 -26.50 -42.06 -15.36
C GLU A 206 -25.35 -41.26 -15.96
N ASP A 207 -25.37 -41.00 -17.27
CA ASP A 207 -24.33 -40.25 -17.97
C ASP A 207 -24.20 -38.82 -17.43
N SER A 208 -25.32 -38.14 -17.23
CA SER A 208 -25.33 -36.77 -16.73
C SER A 208 -24.82 -36.70 -15.29
N MET A 209 -25.15 -37.70 -14.46
CA MET A 209 -24.66 -37.78 -13.09
C MET A 209 -23.16 -38.08 -13.01
N GLU A 210 -22.66 -39.04 -13.80
CA GLU A 210 -21.23 -39.39 -13.79
C GLU A 210 -20.39 -38.22 -14.33
N MET A 211 -20.86 -37.54 -15.39
CA MET A 211 -20.22 -36.32 -15.90
C MET A 211 -20.07 -35.24 -14.82
N ILE A 212 -21.13 -34.98 -14.05
CA ILE A 212 -21.09 -33.99 -12.96
C ILE A 212 -20.14 -34.46 -11.86
N LYS A 213 -20.22 -35.73 -11.46
CA LYS A 213 -19.40 -36.32 -10.41
C LYS A 213 -17.91 -36.27 -10.74
N GLU A 214 -17.52 -36.65 -11.95
CA GLU A 214 -16.13 -36.54 -12.41
C GLU A 214 -15.64 -35.09 -12.40
N GLU A 215 -16.49 -34.13 -12.76
CA GLU A 215 -16.12 -32.73 -12.80
C GLU A 215 -15.93 -32.14 -11.40
N ILE A 216 -16.80 -32.45 -10.43
CA ILE A 216 -16.67 -31.96 -9.04
C ILE A 216 -15.52 -32.61 -8.27
N MET A 217 -15.02 -33.76 -8.73
CA MET A 217 -13.83 -34.42 -8.17
C MET A 217 -12.51 -33.83 -8.71
N LYS A 218 -12.56 -32.93 -9.70
CA LYS A 218 -11.35 -32.25 -10.21
C LYS A 218 -10.89 -31.16 -9.23
N PRO A 219 -9.58 -30.86 -9.17
CA PRO A 219 -9.05 -29.77 -8.36
C PRO A 219 -9.65 -28.39 -8.71
N GLU A 220 -10.06 -28.20 -9.97
CA GLU A 220 -10.69 -26.98 -10.46
C GLU A 220 -11.93 -27.34 -11.31
N PRO A 221 -13.11 -27.51 -10.67
CA PRO A 221 -14.34 -27.85 -11.39
C PRO A 221 -14.81 -26.72 -12.30
N LYS A 222 -15.20 -27.04 -13.54
CA LYS A 222 -15.74 -26.07 -14.48
C LYS A 222 -17.25 -25.96 -14.31
N GLY A 223 -17.71 -24.85 -13.74
CA GLY A 223 -19.14 -24.57 -13.52
C GLY A 223 -20.03 -24.72 -14.77
N LYS A 224 -19.48 -24.45 -15.97
CA LYS A 224 -20.18 -24.68 -17.25
C LYS A 224 -20.52 -26.15 -17.52
N ILE A 225 -19.62 -27.07 -17.16
CA ILE A 225 -19.85 -28.52 -17.37
C ILE A 225 -20.93 -29.01 -16.41
N ILE A 226 -20.85 -28.60 -15.14
CA ILE A 226 -21.85 -28.91 -14.11
C ILE A 226 -23.22 -28.35 -14.51
N SER A 227 -23.27 -27.08 -14.94
CA SER A 227 -24.49 -26.43 -15.43
C SER A 227 -25.11 -27.16 -16.62
N ASN A 228 -24.30 -27.68 -17.54
CA ASN A 228 -24.79 -28.46 -18.68
C ASN A 228 -25.36 -29.81 -18.23
N GLY A 229 -24.70 -30.52 -17.32
CA GLY A 229 -25.23 -31.78 -16.76
C GLY A 229 -26.57 -31.57 -16.03
N ILE A 230 -26.71 -30.49 -15.24
CA ILE A 230 -27.97 -30.17 -14.56
C ILE A 230 -29.10 -29.89 -15.55
N LYS A 231 -28.81 -29.23 -16.68
CA LYS A 231 -29.82 -28.99 -17.74
C LYS A 231 -30.32 -30.28 -18.37
N LEU A 232 -29.48 -31.32 -18.43
CA LEU A 232 -29.87 -32.65 -18.89
C LEU A 232 -30.65 -33.42 -17.82
N LEU A 233 -30.31 -33.27 -16.54
CA LEU A 233 -30.99 -33.93 -15.42
C LEU A 233 -32.34 -33.31 -15.03
N ALA A 234 -32.50 -31.98 -15.13
CA ALA A 234 -33.70 -31.30 -14.64
C ALA A 234 -35.02 -31.79 -15.31
N PRO A 235 -35.07 -32.05 -16.63
CA PRO A 235 -36.24 -32.67 -17.27
C PRO A 235 -36.57 -34.06 -16.71
N MET A 236 -35.56 -34.83 -16.30
CA MET A 236 -35.70 -36.20 -15.80
C MET A 236 -36.47 -36.27 -14.47
N ILE A 237 -36.48 -35.20 -13.68
CA ILE A 237 -37.34 -35.09 -12.48
C ILE A 237 -38.81 -35.27 -12.87
N THR A 238 -39.22 -34.69 -14.00
CA THR A 238 -40.62 -34.74 -14.44
C THR A 238 -41.01 -36.14 -14.90
N ILE A 239 -40.07 -36.85 -15.55
CA ILE A 239 -40.22 -38.24 -15.98
C ILE A 239 -40.26 -39.17 -14.75
N ALA A 240 -39.42 -38.89 -13.75
CA ALA A 240 -39.37 -39.60 -12.48
C ALA A 240 -40.55 -39.30 -11.55
N ASN A 241 -41.51 -38.44 -11.89
CA ASN A 241 -42.68 -38.15 -11.04
C ASN A 241 -43.55 -39.39 -10.73
N GLY A 242 -43.47 -40.44 -11.56
CA GLY A 242 -44.09 -41.74 -11.29
C GLY A 242 -43.41 -42.54 -10.16
N ILE A 243 -42.19 -42.14 -9.76
CA ILE A 243 -41.34 -42.78 -8.76
C ILE A 243 -40.84 -41.69 -7.80
N PRO A 244 -41.63 -41.33 -6.77
CA PRO A 244 -41.35 -40.17 -5.91
C PRO A 244 -39.96 -40.19 -5.27
N THR A 245 -39.43 -41.37 -4.94
CA THR A 245 -38.08 -41.56 -4.39
C THR A 245 -36.99 -41.15 -5.37
N LEU A 246 -37.12 -41.51 -6.65
CA LEU A 246 -36.17 -41.17 -7.70
C LEU A 246 -36.16 -39.65 -7.95
N ALA A 247 -37.33 -39.04 -8.11
CA ALA A 247 -37.47 -37.59 -8.32
C ALA A 247 -36.84 -36.79 -7.18
N VAL A 248 -37.10 -37.18 -5.92
CA VAL A 248 -36.51 -36.55 -4.73
C VAL A 248 -34.99 -36.70 -4.71
N ASN A 249 -34.46 -37.86 -5.07
CA ASN A 249 -33.01 -38.09 -5.05
C ASN A 249 -32.29 -37.33 -6.18
N ILE A 250 -32.87 -37.23 -7.38
CA ILE A 250 -32.35 -36.39 -8.47
C ILE A 250 -32.32 -34.92 -8.04
N GLN A 251 -33.38 -34.42 -7.39
CA GLN A 251 -33.39 -33.06 -6.87
C GLN A 251 -32.31 -32.84 -5.81
N LYS A 252 -32.15 -33.76 -4.86
CA LYS A 252 -31.07 -33.70 -3.86
C LYS A 252 -29.68 -33.68 -4.49
N PHE A 253 -29.47 -34.46 -5.56
CA PHE A 253 -28.22 -34.46 -6.30
C PHE A 253 -27.96 -33.08 -6.94
N ILE A 254 -28.96 -32.50 -7.61
CA ILE A 254 -28.86 -31.16 -8.21
C ILE A 254 -28.57 -30.10 -7.16
N ASP A 255 -29.28 -30.11 -6.04
CA ASP A 255 -29.09 -29.17 -4.93
C ASP A 255 -27.68 -29.28 -4.34
N PHE A 256 -27.14 -30.49 -4.24
CA PHE A 256 -25.79 -30.75 -3.76
C PHE A 256 -24.71 -30.17 -4.69
N VAL A 257 -24.90 -30.26 -6.02
CA VAL A 257 -23.89 -29.83 -7.00
C VAL A 257 -24.03 -28.37 -7.45
N THR A 258 -25.18 -27.74 -7.21
CA THR A 258 -25.45 -26.34 -7.59
C THR A 258 -24.44 -25.33 -7.02
N PRO A 259 -23.95 -25.45 -5.76
CA PRO A 259 -22.94 -24.55 -5.21
C PRO A 259 -21.61 -24.53 -5.97
N TYR A 260 -21.32 -25.54 -6.78
CA TYR A 260 -20.08 -25.67 -7.57
C TYR A 260 -20.15 -24.96 -8.94
N ILE A 261 -21.27 -24.30 -9.25
CA ILE A 261 -21.42 -23.46 -10.44
C ILE A 261 -20.90 -22.06 -10.10
N HIS A 262 -19.62 -21.81 -10.41
CA HIS A 262 -18.99 -20.48 -10.35
C HIS A 262 -18.89 -19.84 -11.74
#